data_AF-A0A067DFJ5-F1
#
_entry.id   AF-A0A067DFJ5-F1
#
_cell.length_a   1.000
_cell.length_b   1.000
_cell.length_c   1.000
_cell.angle_alpha   90.00
_cell.angle_beta   90.00
_cell.angle_gamma   90.00
#
_symmetry.space_group_name_H-M   'P 1'
#
loop_
_entity.id
_entity.type
_entity.pdbx_description
1 polymer ?
#
loop_
_entity_poly.entity_id
_entity_poly.type
_entity_poly.pdbx_seq_one_letter_code
_entity_poly.pdbx_strand_id
1 'polypeptide(L)'
;MLNLSGNSFNNTILSSLTHLSSLRSLNLNGNSLEGSIDVKEFDSLRDLEELDIGENKIDKFVVSKELYLDDTGFKGTLDIREFDSFNNLEVLDMSYNKIDNLVVPQ
;
A
#
# COMPACT_ATOMS: atom_id res chain seq x y z
N MET A 1 -15.66 -0.65 16.61
CA MET A 1 -16.07 0.49 15.78
C MET A 1 -15.36 1.73 16.27
N LEU A 2 -14.79 2.52 15.38
CA LEU A 2 -14.13 3.80 15.64
C LEU A 2 -14.69 4.82 14.66
N ASN A 3 -15.25 5.92 15.18
CA ASN A 3 -15.79 7.00 14.38
C ASN A 3 -14.95 8.27 14.55
N LEU A 4 -14.39 8.75 13.43
CA LEU A 4 -13.57 9.94 13.28
C LEU A 4 -14.15 10.89 12.22
N SER A 5 -15.42 10.72 11.83
CA SER A 5 -16.07 11.51 10.78
C SER A 5 -16.18 13.00 11.12
N GLY A 6 -16.20 13.88 10.12
CA GLY A 6 -16.45 15.31 10.29
C GLY A 6 -15.31 16.06 10.98
N ASN A 7 -14.09 15.56 10.82
CA ASN A 7 -12.88 16.18 11.38
C ASN A 7 -12.03 16.77 10.24
N SER A 8 -10.81 17.17 10.57
CA SER A 8 -9.84 17.69 9.60
C SER A 8 -8.64 16.76 9.42
N PHE A 9 -8.82 15.45 9.56
CA PHE A 9 -7.74 14.47 9.41
C PHE A 9 -7.26 14.36 7.96
N ASN A 10 -5.97 14.16 7.77
CA ASN A 10 -5.34 13.87 6.47
C ASN A 10 -4.78 12.44 6.47
N ASN A 11 -4.11 12.03 5.38
CA ASN A 11 -3.65 10.65 5.15
C ASN A 11 -2.81 10.05 6.31
N THR A 12 -2.14 10.88 7.13
CA THR A 12 -1.35 10.43 8.29
C THR A 12 -2.16 9.74 9.38
N ILE A 13 -3.49 9.89 9.37
CA ILE A 13 -4.35 9.16 10.30
C ILE A 13 -4.20 7.65 10.13
N LEU A 14 -3.96 7.15 8.90
CA LEU A 14 -3.90 5.72 8.62
C LEU A 14 -2.76 5.02 9.37
N SER A 15 -1.58 5.63 9.43
CA SER A 15 -0.43 5.10 10.18
C SER A 15 -0.68 5.05 11.70
N SER A 16 -1.50 5.95 12.23
CA SER A 16 -1.87 5.97 13.66
C SER A 16 -2.84 4.84 14.02
N LEU A 17 -3.53 4.27 13.03
CA LEU A 17 -4.49 3.19 13.22
C LEU A 17 -3.82 1.80 13.15
N THR A 18 -2.51 1.74 12.88
CA THR A 18 -1.78 0.48 12.60
C THR A 18 -1.73 -0.55 13.72
N HIS A 19 -2.09 -0.16 14.94
CA HIS A 19 -2.11 -1.08 16.09
C HIS A 19 -3.52 -1.59 16.43
N LEU A 20 -4.54 -1.13 15.69
CA LEU A 20 -5.95 -1.42 15.95
C LEU A 20 -6.41 -2.64 15.15
N SER A 21 -5.69 -3.76 15.27
CA SER A 21 -5.94 -4.96 14.47
C SER A 21 -7.33 -5.57 14.65
N SER A 22 -7.93 -5.41 15.83
CA SER A 22 -9.29 -5.88 16.16
C SER A 22 -10.42 -4.91 15.78
N LEU A 23 -10.11 -3.83 15.07
CA LEU A 23 -11.10 -2.83 14.70
C LEU A 23 -11.99 -3.33 13.56
N ARG A 24 -13.29 -3.48 13.81
CA ARG A 24 -14.27 -3.98 12.82
C ARG A 24 -14.94 -2.92 11.94
N SER A 25 -14.94 -1.66 12.36
CA SER A 25 -15.61 -0.59 11.62
C SER A 25 -14.88 0.73 11.86
N LEU A 26 -14.56 1.45 10.80
CA LEU A 26 -13.81 2.69 10.78
C LEU A 26 -14.56 3.72 9.93
N ASN A 27 -14.90 4.85 10.53
CA ASN A 27 -15.49 5.98 9.82
C ASN A 27 -14.55 7.19 9.82
N LEU A 28 -14.10 7.58 8.63
CA LEU A 28 -13.26 8.72 8.28
C LEU A 28 -14.00 9.68 7.32
N ASN A 29 -15.32 9.57 7.19
CA ASN A 29 -16.14 10.41 6.33
C ASN A 29 -15.97 11.91 6.66
N GLY A 30 -15.99 12.79 5.67
CA GLY A 30 -15.98 14.24 5.89
C GLY A 30 -14.69 14.72 6.54
N ASN A 31 -13.55 14.23 6.03
CA ASN A 31 -12.21 14.62 6.44
C ASN A 31 -11.45 15.24 5.26
N SER A 32 -10.14 15.42 5.45
CA SER A 32 -9.21 15.98 4.46
C SER A 32 -8.26 14.91 3.90
N LEU A 33 -8.69 13.66 3.75
CA LEU A 33 -7.93 12.64 3.01
C LEU A 33 -7.89 13.02 1.53
N GLU A 34 -6.74 12.91 0.89
CA GLU A 34 -6.60 13.39 -0.49
C GLU A 34 -5.56 12.65 -1.33
N GLY A 35 -5.71 12.76 -2.65
CA GLY A 35 -4.76 12.24 -3.62
C GLY A 35 -4.77 10.71 -3.73
N SER A 36 -3.58 10.11 -3.83
CA SER A 36 -3.40 8.66 -3.94
C SER A 36 -3.22 8.02 -2.57
N ILE A 37 -4.09 7.09 -2.19
CA ILE A 37 -3.96 6.34 -0.93
C ILE A 37 -3.41 4.95 -1.23
N ASP A 38 -2.31 4.57 -0.59
CA ASP A 38 -1.83 3.20 -0.65
C ASP A 38 -2.74 2.29 0.18
N VAL A 39 -3.25 1.22 -0.44
CA VAL A 39 -4.03 0.21 0.28
C VAL A 39 -3.24 -0.46 1.40
N LYS A 40 -1.91 -0.50 1.34
CA LYS A 40 -1.03 -1.03 2.40
C LYS A 40 -1.22 -0.32 3.75
N GLU A 41 -1.66 0.94 3.73
CA GLU A 41 -1.95 1.71 4.95
C GLU A 41 -3.07 1.09 5.79
N PHE A 42 -3.87 0.18 5.20
CA PHE A 42 -4.93 -0.53 5.90
C PHE A 42 -4.55 -1.96 6.29
N ASP A 43 -3.38 -2.49 5.90
CA ASP A 43 -2.99 -3.91 6.10
C ASP A 43 -3.00 -4.35 7.58
N SER A 44 -2.73 -3.41 8.46
CA SER A 44 -2.74 -3.61 9.90
C SER A 44 -4.13 -3.76 10.51
N LEU A 45 -5.18 -3.26 9.84
CA LEU A 45 -6.57 -3.27 10.31
C LEU A 45 -7.26 -4.59 9.91
N ARG A 46 -6.73 -5.70 10.42
CA ARG A 46 -7.02 -7.06 9.94
C ARG A 46 -8.48 -7.49 10.09
N ASP A 47 -9.17 -7.02 11.12
CA ASP A 47 -10.55 -7.39 11.39
C ASP A 47 -11.56 -6.36 10.83
N LEU A 48 -11.13 -5.41 9.99
CA LEU A 48 -11.98 -4.34 9.48
C LEU A 48 -13.03 -4.86 8.49
N GLU A 49 -14.31 -4.64 8.80
CA GLU A 49 -15.48 -5.06 8.02
C GLU A 49 -16.15 -3.86 7.32
N GLU A 50 -16.03 -2.67 7.89
CA GLU A 50 -16.65 -1.44 7.38
C GLU A 50 -15.65 -0.30 7.35
N LEU A 51 -15.53 0.36 6.20
CA LEU A 51 -14.73 1.56 6.00
C LEU A 51 -15.57 2.63 5.30
N ASP A 52 -15.82 3.74 5.99
CA ASP A 52 -16.43 4.93 5.39
C ASP A 52 -15.37 6.02 5.28
N ILE A 53 -15.10 6.44 4.05
CA ILE A 53 -14.12 7.48 3.69
C ILE A 53 -14.75 8.50 2.75
N GLY A 54 -16.08 8.57 2.70
CA GLY A 54 -16.82 9.53 1.89
C GLY A 54 -16.50 10.98 2.25
N GLU A 55 -16.89 11.93 1.41
CA GLU A 55 -16.64 13.37 1.65
C GLU A 55 -15.16 13.71 1.92
N ASN A 56 -14.25 12.98 1.28
CA ASN A 56 -12.82 13.27 1.20
C ASN A 56 -12.45 13.62 -0.26
N LYS A 57 -11.19 13.99 -0.51
CA LYS A 57 -10.64 14.36 -1.82
C LYS A 57 -9.70 13.29 -2.39
N ILE A 58 -10.03 12.02 -2.16
CA ILE A 58 -9.21 10.88 -2.64
C ILE A 58 -9.43 10.74 -4.15
N ASP A 59 -8.34 10.83 -4.91
CA ASP A 59 -8.35 10.73 -6.37
C ASP A 59 -8.30 9.26 -6.82
N LYS A 60 -7.49 8.45 -6.14
CA LYS A 60 -7.33 7.02 -6.43
C LYS A 60 -6.75 6.24 -5.25
N PHE A 61 -7.00 4.95 -5.25
CA PHE A 61 -6.22 4.02 -4.44
C PHE A 61 -5.06 3.50 -5.29
N VAL A 62 -3.87 3.47 -4.69
CA VAL A 62 -2.65 2.93 -5.26
C VAL A 62 -2.15 1.78 -4.40
N VAL A 63 -1.16 1.08 -4.91
CA VAL A 63 -0.45 0.03 -4.18
C VAL A 63 1.03 0.38 -4.36
N SER A 64 1.75 0.81 -3.31
CA SER A 64 3.11 1.38 -3.47
C SER A 64 4.24 0.35 -3.57
N LYS A 65 5.36 0.91 -4.05
CA LYS A 65 6.26 0.44 -5.12
C LYS A 65 7.68 0.11 -4.63
N GLU A 66 7.78 -0.38 -3.41
CA GLU A 66 9.02 -0.98 -2.95
C GLU A 66 8.85 -2.49 -3.04
N LEU A 67 9.84 -3.15 -3.64
CA LEU A 67 9.86 -4.58 -3.87
C LEU A 67 11.20 -5.14 -3.40
N TYR A 68 11.18 -5.69 -2.20
CA TYR A 68 12.30 -6.42 -1.63
C TYR A 68 12.15 -7.90 -1.99
N LEU A 69 13.09 -8.41 -2.78
CA LEU A 69 13.24 -9.79 -3.25
C LEU A 69 14.62 -10.37 -2.89
N ASP A 70 15.33 -9.72 -1.97
CA ASP A 70 16.63 -10.16 -1.51
C ASP A 70 16.56 -11.48 -0.75
N ASP A 71 17.57 -12.32 -0.98
CA ASP A 71 17.71 -13.67 -0.40
C ASP A 71 16.46 -14.57 -0.56
N THR A 72 15.79 -14.46 -1.70
CA THR A 72 14.64 -15.34 -2.01
C THR A 72 15.06 -16.68 -2.61
N GLY A 73 16.37 -16.89 -2.85
CA GLY A 73 16.94 -18.11 -3.42
C GLY A 73 16.62 -18.32 -4.90
N PHE A 74 16.06 -17.32 -5.57
CA PHE A 74 15.57 -17.37 -6.94
C PHE A 74 16.71 -17.71 -7.93
N LYS A 75 16.47 -18.59 -8.91
CA LYS A 75 17.46 -19.01 -9.93
C LYS A 75 16.87 -19.04 -11.34
N GLY A 76 17.64 -18.72 -12.36
CA GLY A 76 17.16 -18.66 -13.75
C GLY A 76 16.82 -17.24 -14.22
N THR A 77 15.89 -17.10 -15.17
CA THR A 77 15.55 -15.81 -15.78
C THR A 77 14.37 -15.12 -15.08
N LEU A 78 14.50 -13.83 -14.76
CA LEU A 78 13.44 -12.96 -14.24
C LEU A 78 13.05 -11.91 -15.29
N ASP A 79 11.78 -11.80 -15.65
CA ASP A 79 11.27 -10.81 -16.63
C ASP A 79 10.24 -9.89 -15.95
N ILE A 80 10.53 -8.59 -15.88
CA ILE A 80 9.76 -7.59 -15.14
C ILE A 80 9.00 -6.61 -16.04
N ARG A 81 8.96 -6.86 -17.35
CA ARG A 81 8.40 -5.94 -18.35
C ARG A 81 6.91 -5.70 -18.25
N GLU A 82 6.16 -6.64 -17.70
CA GLU A 82 4.69 -6.58 -17.64
C GLU A 82 4.16 -6.06 -16.30
N PHE A 83 5.02 -5.68 -15.36
CA PHE A 83 4.56 -5.20 -14.05
C PHE A 83 4.32 -3.68 -14.04
N ASP A 84 3.05 -3.27 -14.00
CA ASP A 84 2.68 -1.84 -13.91
C ASP A 84 3.17 -1.16 -12.62
N SER A 85 3.34 -1.94 -11.54
CA SER A 85 3.95 -1.50 -10.28
C SER A 85 5.41 -1.08 -10.44
N PHE A 86 6.11 -1.59 -11.46
CA PHE A 86 7.50 -1.24 -11.73
C PHE A 86 7.67 0.13 -12.38
N ASN A 87 6.62 0.68 -13.00
CA ASN A 87 6.65 2.04 -13.57
C ASN A 87 6.74 3.13 -12.50
N ASN A 88 6.61 2.76 -11.24
CA ASN A 88 7.07 3.65 -10.21
C ASN A 88 7.74 2.93 -9.04
N LEU A 89 8.38 1.78 -9.33
CA LEU A 89 9.32 1.17 -8.40
C LEU A 89 10.50 2.10 -8.19
N GLU A 90 10.91 2.25 -6.94
CA GLU A 90 12.10 3.02 -6.60
C GLU A 90 13.16 2.13 -5.96
N VAL A 91 12.71 1.17 -5.15
CA VAL A 91 13.58 0.19 -4.51
C VAL A 91 13.21 -1.20 -5.02
N LEU A 92 14.19 -1.81 -5.68
CA LEU A 92 14.19 -3.21 -6.09
C LEU A 92 15.44 -3.85 -5.51
N ASP A 93 15.32 -4.44 -4.32
CA ASP A 93 16.41 -5.24 -3.78
C ASP A 93 16.27 -6.67 -4.28
N MET A 94 17.27 -7.17 -5.01
CA MET A 94 17.33 -8.56 -5.50
C MET A 94 18.63 -9.24 -5.09
N SER A 95 19.33 -8.68 -4.11
CA SER A 95 20.61 -9.20 -3.64
C SER A 95 20.48 -10.63 -3.09
N TYR A 96 21.57 -11.39 -3.04
CA TYR A 96 21.58 -12.78 -2.54
C TYR A 96 20.67 -13.79 -3.27
N ASN A 97 20.42 -13.59 -4.57
CA ASN A 97 19.78 -14.59 -5.44
C ASN A 97 20.78 -15.26 -6.40
N LYS A 98 20.34 -16.25 -7.20
CA LYS A 98 21.12 -16.88 -8.28
C LYS A 98 20.49 -16.62 -9.65
N ILE A 99 20.03 -15.39 -9.87
CA ILE A 99 19.43 -14.96 -11.13
C ILE A 99 20.49 -15.07 -12.24
N ASP A 100 20.18 -15.84 -13.29
CA ASP A 100 21.07 -16.04 -14.43
C ASP A 100 20.85 -14.96 -15.50
N ASN A 101 19.62 -14.44 -15.61
CA ASN A 101 19.27 -13.40 -16.57
C ASN A 101 18.11 -12.52 -16.07
N LEU A 102 18.16 -11.22 -16.32
CA LEU A 102 17.12 -10.25 -15.96
C LEU A 102 16.66 -9.51 -17.21
N VAL A 103 15.37 -9.53 -17.47
CA VAL A 103 14.74 -8.84 -18.61
C VAL A 103 13.89 -7.69 -18.07
N VAL A 104 14.28 -6.45 -18.41
CA VAL A 104 13.64 -5.22 -17.91
C VAL A 104 12.95 -4.45 -19.04
N PRO A 105 11.90 -3.65 -18.76
CA PRO A 105 11.29 -2.79 -19.77
C PRO A 105 12.26 -1.69 -20.23
N GLN A 106 12.09 -1.22 -21.47
CA GLN A 106 12.89 -0.10 -22.02
C GLN A 106 12.46 1.24 -21.46
#